data_AF-A0A2U8VZS5-F1
#
_entry.id   AF-A0A2U8VZS5-F1
#
_cell.length_a   1.000
_cell.length_b   1.000
_cell.length_c   1.000
_cell.angle_alpha   90.00
_cell.angle_beta   90.00
_cell.angle_gamma   90.00
#
_symmetry.space_group_name_H-M   'P 1'
#
loop_
_entity.id
_entity.type
_entity.pdbx_description
1 polymer ?
#
loop_
_entity_poly.entity_id
_entity_poly.type
_entity_poly.pdbx_seq_one_letter_code
_entity_poly.pdbx_strand_id
1 'polypeptide(L)' 'MYFQVSAIDRSRSVTFQRASMTDALEKALGLLGSGLTEVTITHPDGARHTPTEFLAAYRSAQERRPAQAGLRARAA' A
#
# COMPACT_ATOMS: atom_id res chain seq x y z
N MET A 1 -9.60 10.52 2.17
CA MET A 1 -9.23 9.16 2.61
C MET A 1 -7.73 9.01 2.47
N TYR A 2 -7.01 8.59 3.52
CA TYR A 2 -5.55 8.48 3.53
C TYR A 2 -5.11 7.11 4.04
N PHE A 3 -3.97 6.65 3.56
CA PHE A 3 -3.25 5.48 4.07
C PHE A 3 -2.37 5.93 5.23
N GLN A 4 -2.23 5.10 6.26
CA GLN A 4 -1.27 5.32 7.34
C GLN A 4 -0.16 4.30 7.26
N VAL A 5 1.09 4.74 7.25
CA VAL A 5 2.27 3.88 7.29
C VAL A 5 2.92 4.06 8.64
N SER A 6 2.92 3.02 9.47
CA SER A 6 3.56 3.02 10.78
C SER A 6 4.79 2.11 10.79
N ALA A 7 5.77 2.42 11.62
CA ALA A 7 6.94 1.59 11.85
C ALA A 7 7.49 1.81 13.26
N ILE A 8 8.37 0.92 13.72
CA ILE A 8 9.07 1.04 15.00
C ILE A 8 10.55 1.37 14.74
N ASP A 9 11.02 2.42 15.39
CA ASP A 9 12.42 2.87 15.42
C ASP A 9 12.90 2.92 16.87
N ARG A 10 13.82 2.02 17.26
CA ARG A 10 14.49 2.02 18.58
C ARG A 10 13.53 2.24 19.76
N SER A 11 12.38 1.55 19.76
CA SER A 11 11.30 1.64 20.75
C SER A 11 10.32 2.82 20.61
N ARG A 12 10.40 3.59 19.51
CA ARG A 12 9.44 4.66 19.19
C ARG A 12 8.63 4.28 17.95
N SER A 13 7.33 4.50 18.01
CA SER A 13 6.48 4.37 16.83
C SER A 13 6.48 5.67 16.04
N VAL A 14 6.66 5.56 14.72
CA VAL A 14 6.50 6.66 13.76
C VAL A 14 5.34 6.35 12.85
N THR A 15 4.53 7.35 12.50
CA THR A 15 3.37 7.20 11.61
C THR A 15 3.37 8.29 10.55
N PHE A 16 3.10 7.91 9.30
CA PHE A 16 3.04 8.80 8.14
C PHE A 16 1.72 8.64 7.41
N GLN A 17 1.11 9.74 6.99
CA GLN A 17 -0.08 9.71 6.13
C GLN A 17 0.31 9.80 4.66
N ARG A 18 -0.38 9.04 3.80
CA ARG A 18 -0.18 9.03 2.34
C ARG A 18 -1.51 9.10 1.61
N ALA A 19 -1.52 9.83 0.50
CA ALA A 19 -2.73 10.07 -0.28
C ALA A 19 -3.05 8.89 -1.23
N SER A 20 -2.02 8.15 -1.65
CA SER A 20 -2.15 7.06 -2.62
C SER A 20 -1.62 5.73 -2.07
N MET A 21 -2.08 4.64 -2.68
CA MET A 21 -1.62 3.29 -2.39
C MET A 21 -0.14 3.11 -2.75
N THR A 22 0.29 3.71 -3.86
CA THR A 22 1.68 3.70 -4.33
C THR A 22 2.60 4.41 -3.35
N ASP A 23 2.27 5.64 -2.93
CA ASP A 23 3.11 6.41 -2.01
C ASP A 23 3.18 5.75 -0.63
N ALA A 24 2.11 5.06 -0.20
CA ALA A 24 2.08 4.28 1.03
C ALA A 24 3.05 3.10 0.96
N LEU A 25 3.04 2.37 -0.15
CA LEU A 25 3.96 1.25 -0.39
C LEU A 25 5.41 1.72 -0.49
N GLU A 26 5.69 2.77 -1.28
CA GLU A 26 7.03 3.34 -1.40
C GLU A 26 7.57 3.80 -0.05
N LYS A 27 6.73 4.48 0.76
CA LYS A 27 7.13 4.89 2.10
C LYS A 27 7.44 3.68 2.99
N ALA A 28 6.60 2.65 2.95
CA ALA A 28 6.81 1.45 3.75
C ALA A 28 8.10 0.70 3.38
N LEU A 29 8.37 0.54 2.08
CA LEU A 29 9.61 -0.05 1.59
C LEU A 29 10.84 0.80 1.98
N GLY A 30 10.72 2.13 1.91
CA GLY A 30 11.77 3.03 2.36
C GLY A 30 12.07 2.92 3.86
N LEU A 31 11.05 2.70 4.70
CA LEU A 31 11.24 2.47 6.15
C LEU A 31 11.93 1.13 6.42
N LEU A 32 11.55 0.07 5.71
CA LEU A 32 12.24 -1.24 5.78
C LEU A 32 13.71 -1.12 5.36
N GLY A 33 13.99 -0.45 4.24
CA GLY A 33 15.35 -0.21 3.76
C GLY A 33 16.19 0.66 4.69
N SER A 34 15.54 1.49 5.52
CA SER A 34 16.19 2.29 6.55
C SER A 34 16.45 1.51 7.85
N GLY A 35 16.07 0.23 7.90
CA GLY A 35 16.28 -0.64 9.06
C GLY A 35 15.20 -0.54 10.14
N LEU A 36 14.06 0.10 9.87
CA LEU A 36 12.92 0.10 10.80
C LEU A 36 12.17 -1.24 10.70
N THR A 37 11.62 -1.66 11.83
CA THR A 37 10.90 -2.93 11.97
C THR A 37 9.40 -2.70 12.20
N GLU A 38 8.62 -3.78 12.14
CA GLU A 38 7.15 -3.75 12.36
C GLU A 38 6.43 -2.72 11.47
N VAL A 39 6.94 -2.56 10.25
CA VAL A 39 6.32 -1.66 9.27
C VAL A 39 4.94 -2.19 8.91
N THR A 40 3.92 -1.35 9.03
CA THR A 40 2.52 -1.69 8.77
C THR A 40 1.88 -0.58 7.94
N ILE A 41 1.04 -0.96 6.97
CA ILE A 41 0.25 -0.04 6.16
C ILE A 41 -1.22 -0.25 6.52
N THR A 42 -1.88 0.80 6.98
CA THR A 42 -3.31 0.83 7.29
C THR A 42 -4.05 1.53 6.15
N HIS A 43 -5.04 0.85 5.58
CA HIS A 43 -5.94 1.39 4.59
C HIS A 43 -6.92 2.42 5.19
N PRO A 44 -7.51 3.29 4.35
CA PRO A 44 -8.58 4.18 4.79
C PRO A 44 -9.82 3.47 5.34
N ASP A 45 -10.02 2.19 4.98
CA ASP A 45 -11.10 1.33 5.49
C ASP A 45 -10.77 0.68 6.85
N GLY A 46 -9.57 0.92 7.38
CA GLY A 46 -9.09 0.38 8.65
C GLY A 46 -8.34 -0.95 8.54
N ALA A 47 -8.29 -1.58 7.36
CA ALA A 47 -7.53 -2.82 7.15
C ALA A 47 -6.03 -2.57 7.31
N ARG A 48 -5.31 -3.49 7.96
CA ARG A 48 -3.87 -3.40 8.21
C ARG A 48 -3.14 -4.50 7.46
N HIS A 49 -2.02 -4.13 6.85
CA HIS A 49 -1.20 -5.04 6.06
C HIS A 49 0.27 -4.82 6.35
N THR A 50 1.04 -5.90 6.34
CA THR A 50 2.49 -5.81 6.16
C THR A 50 2.81 -5.29 4.74
N PRO A 51 4.02 -4.75 4.50
CA PRO A 51 4.39 -4.25 3.17
C PRO A 51 4.30 -5.33 2.08
N THR A 52 4.61 -6.59 2.41
CA THR A 52 4.52 -7.72 1.47
C THR A 52 3.07 -8.07 1.14
N GLU A 53 2.19 -8.15 2.15
CA GLU A 53 0.76 -8.39 1.92
C GLU A 53 0.13 -7.25 1.12
N PHE A 54 0.50 -6.02 1.43
CA PHE A 54 0.03 -4.84 0.72
C PHE A 54 0.50 -4.82 -0.74
N LEU A 55 1.75 -5.23 -1.01
CA LEU A 55 2.26 -5.40 -2.37
C LEU A 55 1.47 -6.47 -3.13
N ALA A 56 1.17 -7.61 -2.50
CA ALA A 56 0.37 -8.66 -3.13
C ALA A 56 -1.05 -8.14 -3.46
N ALA A 57 -1.71 -7.47 -2.50
CA ALA A 57 -3.02 -6.86 -2.71
C ALA A 57 -3.00 -5.79 -3.81
N TYR A 58 -1.93 -4.97 -3.85
CA TYR A 58 -1.73 -3.97 -4.90
C TYR A 58 -1.63 -4.63 -6.28
N ARG A 59 -0.81 -5.69 -6.42
CA ARG A 59 -0.68 -6.43 -7.68
C ARG A 59 -2.00 -7.03 -8.12
N SER A 60 -2.72 -7.70 -7.22
CA SER A 60 -4.05 -8.25 -7.52
C SER A 60 -5.07 -7.17 -7.92
N ALA A 61 -5.00 -5.97 -7.32
CA ALA A 61 -5.85 -4.85 -7.71
C ALA A 61 -5.48 -4.29 -9.09
N GLN A 62 -4.19 -4.23 -9.42
CA GLN A 62 -3.70 -3.81 -10.74
C GLN A 62 -4.04 -4.83 -11.83
N GLU A 63 -4.02 -6.12 -11.54
CA GLU A 63 -4.40 -7.22 -12.45
C GLU A 63 -5.91 -7.31 -12.71
N ARG A 64 -6.74 -6.78 -11.81
CA ARG A 64 -8.20 -6.68 -12.04
C ARG A 64 -8.59 -5.49 -12.94
N ARG A 65 -7.77 -4.43 -12.95
CA ARG A 65 -8.01 -3.24 -13.79
C ARG A 65 -7.78 -3.39 -15.31
N PRO A 66 -6.98 -4.31 -15.88
CA PRO A 66 -6.76 -4.38 -17.32
C PRO A 66 -7.86 -5.17 -18.03
N ALA A 67 -8.61 -6.03 -17.32
CA ALA A 67 -9.65 -6.85 -17.92
C ALA A 67 -10.96 -6.09 -18.23
N GLN A 68 -11.21 -4.95 -17.58
CA GLN A 68 -12.43 -4.16 -17.80
C GLN A 68 -12.27 -3.05 -18.85
N ALA A 69 -11.05 -2.61 -19.16
CA ALA A 69 -10.82 -1.57 -20.17
C ALA A 69 -10.89 -2.09 -21.62
N GLY A 70 -10.73 -3.40 -21.84
CA GLY A 70 -10.74 -4.03 -23.17
C GLY A 70 -12.11 -4.51 -23.67
N LEU A 71 -13.12 -4.64 -22.80
CA LEU A 71 -14.42 -5.27 -23.16
C LEU A 71 -15.53 -4.27 -23.55
N ARG A 72 -15.21 -2.99 -23.76
CA ARG A 72 -16.18 -1.98 -24.22
C ARG A 72 -15.91 -1.39 -25.60
N ALA A 73 -14.84 -1.79 -26.28
CA ALA A 73 -14.45 -1.22 -27.58
C ALA A 73 -14.81 -2.09 -28.81
N ARG A 74 -15.74 -3.06 -28.69
CA ARG A 74 -16.14 -3.94 -29.82
C ARG A 74 -17.65 -4.19 -29.94
N ALA A 75 -18.45 -3.15 -29.75
CA ALA A 75 -19.86 -3.16 -30.14
C ALA A 75 -20.29 -1.76 -30.59
N ALA A 76 -19.87 -1.36 -31.79
CA ALA A 76 -20.47 -0.29 -32.58
C ALA A 76 -20.25 -0.61 -34.05
#